data_AF-A0A535DJP6-F1
#
_entry.id   AF-A0A535DJP6-F1
#
_cell.length_a   1.000
_cell.length_b   1.000
_cell.length_c   1.000
_cell.angle_alpha   90.00
_cell.angle_beta   90.00
_cell.angle_gamma   90.00
#
_symmetry.space_group_name_H-M   'P 1'
#
loop_
_entity.id
_entity.type
_entity.pdbx_description
1 polymer ?
#
loop_
_entity_poly.entity_id
_entity_poly.type
_entity_poly.pdbx_seq_one_letter_code
_entity_poly.pdbx_strand_id
1 'polypeptide(L)'
;MGGERGGVEGARPRRARCRLEGDRDQAHADGPAHGHAPRTRRAARPRARPSRAAVGQHLAHPRPRRRGRRRSALTEPIPLDASVVRSVLRPLPPDASKEVRGRVLVVGGSHRYPGAILLAGRAAARSGAGVVTIAAGRSIVEMVAGQDPNLTFFPLAEVQPGLIATGAAAQLSTLLSDKIRALLVGPGLAHAAGTDEFVVAVLRNAKGATTVVDADGLNALARTEDWPSVLPPRTILTPHDGEAARLSGRVVPKDTARVAFAERQAAQWNVTLVLKGAVTVVTDGKRTYVHDAPNPTLSIGGSGDALGGAVAAFAARGLAPLAAAAAAVWVHGRAGALLAAEIGESGALATDIVDALPRALRQILTSPGERPTIARARSSATPQRLRVVRSPRRAARRPR
;
A
#
# COMPACT_ATOMS: atom_id res chain seq x y z
N MET A 1 -5.25 49.88 -54.74
CA MET A 1 -4.36 50.65 -55.63
C MET A 1 -3.50 51.55 -54.77
N GLY A 2 -2.16 51.52 -54.97
CA GLY A 2 -1.14 52.39 -54.35
C GLY A 2 -0.79 52.04 -52.89
N GLY A 3 0.45 51.86 -52.45
CA GLY A 3 1.76 52.07 -53.07
C GLY A 3 2.79 52.46 -51.98
N GLU A 4 4.07 52.11 -52.19
CA GLU A 4 5.29 52.50 -51.43
C GLU A 4 5.58 51.71 -50.14
N ARG A 5 6.56 50.80 -50.03
CA ARG A 5 8.03 50.75 -50.29
C ARG A 5 8.88 51.72 -49.46
N GLY A 6 9.63 51.15 -48.50
CA GLY A 6 10.85 51.72 -47.91
C GLY A 6 11.72 50.59 -47.32
N GLY A 7 12.99 50.52 -47.71
CA GLY A 7 14.02 49.64 -47.13
C GLY A 7 14.38 50.05 -45.67
N VAL A 8 15.33 49.47 -44.96
CA VAL A 8 16.72 49.15 -45.34
C VAL A 8 17.35 48.24 -44.24
N GLU A 9 18.36 47.47 -44.65
CA GLU A 9 19.50 46.86 -43.92
C GLU A 9 19.36 45.76 -42.88
N GLY A 10 20.17 44.72 -43.13
CA GLY A 10 20.47 43.64 -42.22
C GLY A 10 21.79 43.82 -41.47
N ALA A 11 21.90 43.11 -40.35
CA ALA A 11 23.16 42.73 -39.73
C ALA A 11 23.03 41.32 -39.14
N ARG A 12 24.10 40.54 -39.31
CA ARG A 12 24.26 39.09 -39.04
C ARG A 12 24.09 38.71 -37.56
N PRO A 13 23.89 37.41 -37.27
CA PRO A 13 24.69 36.77 -36.24
C PRO A 13 25.42 35.49 -36.68
N ARG A 14 26.47 35.20 -35.91
CA ARG A 14 27.56 34.25 -36.11
C ARG A 14 27.16 32.81 -35.70
N ARG A 15 27.75 31.83 -36.42
CA ARG A 15 28.34 30.51 -36.04
C ARG A 15 28.04 29.98 -34.60
N ALA A 16 27.89 28.68 -34.31
CA ALA A 16 28.40 27.45 -34.93
C ALA A 16 27.62 26.21 -34.45
N ARG A 17 27.78 25.13 -35.21
CA ARG A 17 27.30 23.75 -35.00
C ARG A 17 27.97 23.06 -33.79
N CYS A 18 27.25 22.15 -33.14
CA CYS A 18 27.84 20.96 -32.52
C CYS A 18 26.98 19.72 -32.77
N ARG A 19 27.68 18.62 -33.05
CA ARG A 19 27.21 17.35 -33.59
C ARG A 19 26.68 16.42 -32.50
N LEU A 20 25.76 15.54 -32.91
CA LEU A 20 25.29 14.36 -32.19
C LEU A 20 26.21 13.17 -32.53
N GLU A 21 26.86 12.61 -31.51
CA GLU A 21 27.35 11.21 -31.39
C GLU A 21 27.27 10.95 -29.87
N GLY A 22 26.59 9.95 -29.30
CA GLY A 22 26.51 8.56 -29.71
C GLY A 22 27.61 7.80 -28.99
N ASP A 23 27.40 7.37 -27.73
CA ASP A 23 28.23 6.29 -27.19
C ASP A 23 27.52 5.40 -26.19
N ARG A 24 27.69 4.10 -26.45
CA ARG A 24 27.37 2.95 -25.62
C ARG A 24 28.62 2.66 -24.81
N ASP A 25 28.51 2.17 -23.59
CA ASP A 25 29.60 1.37 -23.05
C ASP A 25 29.11 0.21 -22.19
N GLN A 26 29.61 -0.96 -22.59
CA GLN A 26 29.44 -2.27 -21.99
C GLN A 26 30.56 -2.53 -20.96
N ALA A 27 30.27 -3.50 -20.10
CA ALA A 27 31.13 -4.05 -19.07
C ALA A 27 32.46 -4.62 -19.60
N HIS A 28 33.50 -4.58 -18.75
CA HIS A 28 34.62 -5.52 -18.82
C HIS A 28 35.05 -5.99 -17.42
N ALA A 29 35.28 -7.29 -17.34
CA ALA A 29 35.93 -8.02 -16.26
C ALA A 29 37.40 -8.34 -16.62
N ASP A 30 38.12 -8.83 -15.60
CA ASP A 30 39.37 -9.61 -15.60
C ASP A 30 40.72 -8.92 -15.31
N GLY A 31 41.45 -9.48 -14.33
CA GLY A 31 42.90 -9.33 -14.11
C GLY A 31 43.72 -10.21 -15.08
N PRO A 32 45.01 -10.61 -14.85
CA PRO A 32 45.75 -10.76 -13.58
C PRO A 32 47.29 -10.41 -13.62
N ALA A 33 48.03 -10.81 -12.56
CA ALA A 33 49.40 -11.40 -12.53
C ALA A 33 50.63 -10.64 -11.91
N HIS A 34 51.10 -11.23 -10.78
CA HIS A 34 52.47 -11.61 -10.36
C HIS A 34 53.67 -10.62 -10.17
N GLY A 35 54.31 -10.72 -8.98
CA GLY A 35 55.71 -10.29 -8.72
C GLY A 35 56.17 -10.55 -7.26
N HIS A 36 57.36 -11.14 -7.07
CA HIS A 36 57.83 -11.90 -5.89
C HIS A 36 58.28 -11.14 -4.60
N ALA A 37 58.28 -11.90 -3.49
CA ALA A 37 58.81 -11.59 -2.13
C ALA A 37 60.36 -11.69 -1.98
N PRO A 38 60.96 -11.38 -0.80
CA PRO A 38 61.14 -12.44 0.23
C PRO A 38 61.12 -12.04 1.73
N ARG A 39 60.50 -12.94 2.52
CA ARG A 39 60.83 -13.52 3.86
C ARG A 39 61.53 -12.69 4.97
N THR A 40 60.91 -12.67 6.16
CA THR A 40 61.51 -13.20 7.41
C THR A 40 60.46 -13.87 8.33
N ARG A 41 60.93 -14.84 9.12
CA ARG A 41 60.20 -15.87 9.89
C ARG A 41 59.86 -15.40 11.32
N ARG A 42 58.72 -15.84 11.86
CA ARG A 42 58.67 -16.69 13.08
C ARG A 42 57.24 -17.17 13.37
N ALA A 43 57.10 -18.49 13.47
CA ALA A 43 55.90 -19.21 13.86
C ALA A 43 56.00 -19.64 15.34
N ALA A 44 54.87 -19.68 16.04
CA ALA A 44 54.71 -20.48 17.26
C ALA A 44 53.25 -20.92 17.44
N ARG A 45 53.05 -22.24 17.53
CA ARG A 45 51.91 -22.99 18.12
C ARG A 45 52.56 -24.17 18.90
N PRO A 46 51.81 -24.99 19.63
CA PRO A 46 50.89 -24.75 20.75
C PRO A 46 51.44 -25.45 22.02
N ARG A 47 50.83 -25.27 23.21
CA ARG A 47 51.19 -26.09 24.39
C ARG A 47 49.98 -26.83 24.96
N ALA A 48 50.26 -28.09 25.29
CA ALA A 48 49.37 -29.15 25.71
C ALA A 48 49.06 -29.14 27.22
N ARG A 49 48.03 -29.91 27.58
CA ARG A 49 47.57 -30.28 28.93
C ARG A 49 48.62 -31.06 29.73
N PRO A 50 48.41 -31.18 31.04
CA PRO A 50 48.54 -32.48 31.70
C PRO A 50 47.25 -32.93 32.40
N SER A 51 47.11 -34.25 32.49
CA SER A 51 46.06 -35.03 33.16
C SER A 51 46.33 -35.22 34.65
N ARG A 52 45.28 -35.35 35.46
CA ARG A 52 45.21 -36.38 36.51
C ARG A 52 43.76 -36.59 36.99
N ALA A 53 43.42 -37.86 37.14
CA ALA A 53 42.17 -38.38 37.66
C ALA A 53 42.10 -38.23 39.19
N ALA A 54 40.90 -38.03 39.72
CA ALA A 54 40.48 -38.56 41.03
C ALA A 54 38.95 -38.59 41.10
N VAL A 55 38.46 -39.76 41.48
CA VAL A 55 37.08 -40.12 41.79
C VAL A 55 36.62 -39.39 43.05
N GLY A 56 35.39 -38.88 43.07
CA GLY A 56 34.79 -38.26 44.25
C GLY A 56 33.30 -38.05 44.06
N GLN A 57 32.52 -38.96 44.63
CA GLN A 57 31.06 -38.97 44.66
C GLN A 57 30.51 -37.65 45.23
N HIS A 58 29.59 -36.99 44.53
CA HIS A 58 28.83 -35.88 45.11
C HIS A 58 27.32 -36.10 45.00
N LEU A 59 26.75 -36.12 46.19
CA LEU A 59 25.37 -36.28 46.59
C LEU A 59 24.41 -35.36 45.81
N ALA A 60 23.24 -35.91 45.50
CA ALA A 60 22.16 -35.22 44.82
C ALA A 60 21.70 -33.97 45.60
N HIS A 61 21.66 -32.81 44.92
CA HIS A 61 20.89 -31.65 45.33
C HIS A 61 19.69 -31.47 44.37
N PRO A 62 18.48 -31.24 44.89
CA PRO A 62 17.28 -31.16 44.07
C PRO A 62 17.33 -29.88 43.20
N ARG A 63 17.32 -30.06 41.88
CA ARG A 63 17.16 -28.94 40.94
C ARG A 63 15.78 -28.31 41.13
N PRO A 64 15.67 -26.97 41.16
CA PRO A 64 14.36 -26.33 41.23
C PRO A 64 13.59 -26.65 39.95
N ARG A 65 12.40 -27.22 40.11
CA ARG A 65 11.44 -27.43 39.02
C ARG A 65 11.21 -26.10 38.32
N ARG A 66 11.77 -25.95 37.11
CA ARG A 66 11.36 -24.91 36.16
C ARG A 66 9.86 -25.10 35.95
N ARG A 67 9.05 -24.25 36.59
CA ARG A 67 7.63 -24.09 36.24
C ARG A 67 7.61 -23.72 34.76
N GLY A 68 7.25 -24.69 33.92
CA GLY A 68 6.94 -24.42 32.52
C GLY A 68 5.88 -23.33 32.51
N ARG A 69 6.22 -22.16 31.96
CA ARG A 69 5.21 -21.22 31.49
C ARG A 69 4.34 -22.02 30.53
N ARG A 70 3.12 -22.36 30.94
CA ARG A 70 2.09 -22.85 30.04
C ARG A 70 2.05 -21.85 28.89
N ARG A 71 2.46 -22.25 27.69
CA ARG A 71 2.09 -21.53 26.47
C ARG A 71 0.56 -21.48 26.54
N SER A 72 -0.01 -20.29 26.71
CA SER A 72 -1.43 -20.09 26.44
C SER A 72 -1.66 -20.71 25.07
N ALA A 73 -2.50 -21.73 24.98
CA ALA A 73 -2.83 -22.34 23.70
C ALA A 73 -3.34 -21.21 22.80
N LEU A 74 -2.58 -20.86 21.78
CA LEU A 74 -3.06 -19.97 20.74
C LEU A 74 -4.21 -20.72 20.06
N THR A 75 -5.32 -20.03 19.83
CA THR A 75 -6.46 -20.59 19.09
C THR A 75 -5.97 -21.05 17.73
N GLU A 76 -6.48 -22.18 17.21
CA GLU A 76 -6.08 -22.63 15.88
C GLU A 76 -6.34 -21.54 14.82
N PRO A 77 -5.46 -21.41 13.81
CA PRO A 77 -5.64 -20.42 12.75
C PRO A 77 -6.95 -20.67 11.99
N ILE A 78 -7.72 -19.61 11.79
CA ILE A 78 -9.04 -19.67 11.16
C ILE A 78 -8.88 -19.40 9.66
N PRO A 79 -9.40 -20.23 8.75
CA PRO A 79 -9.44 -19.91 7.33
C PRO A 79 -10.20 -18.61 7.08
N LEU A 80 -9.59 -17.68 6.32
CA LEU A 80 -10.21 -16.42 5.96
C LEU A 80 -11.13 -16.60 4.76
N ASP A 81 -12.39 -16.89 5.04
CA ASP A 81 -13.43 -17.12 4.03
C ASP A 81 -14.53 -16.04 4.04
N ALA A 82 -15.52 -16.22 3.16
CA ALA A 82 -16.65 -15.31 3.05
C ALA A 82 -17.49 -15.21 4.34
N SER A 83 -17.57 -16.28 5.14
CA SER A 83 -18.35 -16.30 6.37
C SER A 83 -17.73 -15.38 7.44
N VAL A 84 -16.39 -15.43 7.57
CA VAL A 84 -15.63 -14.54 8.44
C VAL A 84 -15.86 -13.09 8.03
N VAL A 85 -15.75 -12.77 6.74
CA VAL A 85 -15.94 -11.39 6.26
C VAL A 85 -17.38 -10.91 6.46
N ARG A 86 -18.40 -11.73 6.17
CA ARG A 86 -19.80 -11.37 6.42
C ARG A 86 -20.09 -11.10 7.90
N SER A 87 -19.38 -11.76 8.81
CA SER A 87 -19.54 -11.54 10.25
C SER A 87 -19.09 -10.15 10.72
N VAL A 88 -18.09 -9.56 10.04
CA VAL A 88 -17.47 -8.28 10.44
C VAL A 88 -17.84 -7.10 9.53
N LEU A 89 -18.11 -7.36 8.25
CA LEU A 89 -18.38 -6.33 7.26
C LEU A 89 -19.88 -6.28 6.95
N ARG A 90 -20.55 -5.23 7.44
CA ARG A 90 -21.97 -4.99 7.20
C ARG A 90 -22.20 -4.06 6.00
N PRO A 91 -23.34 -4.18 5.31
CA PRO A 91 -23.81 -3.15 4.38
C PRO A 91 -23.91 -1.79 5.09
N LEU A 92 -23.73 -0.71 4.33
CA LEU A 92 -23.97 0.62 4.85
C LEU A 92 -25.48 0.90 4.92
N PRO A 93 -25.96 1.60 5.96
CA PRO A 93 -27.33 2.09 5.99
C PRO A 93 -27.69 2.93 4.75
N PRO A 94 -28.96 2.93 4.29
CA PRO A 94 -29.38 3.74 3.14
C PRO A 94 -29.13 5.25 3.30
N ASP A 95 -29.14 5.74 4.54
CA ASP A 95 -28.94 7.13 4.93
C ASP A 95 -27.48 7.44 5.37
N ALA A 96 -26.55 6.51 5.14
CA ALA A 96 -25.16 6.67 5.58
C ALA A 96 -24.47 7.88 4.92
N SER A 97 -24.09 8.86 5.75
CA SER A 97 -23.33 10.02 5.31
C SER A 97 -21.84 9.72 5.10
N LYS A 98 -21.11 10.68 4.51
CA LYS A 98 -19.64 10.59 4.38
C LYS A 98 -18.94 10.53 5.75
N GLU A 99 -19.54 11.10 6.79
CA GLU A 99 -19.04 11.04 8.17
C GLU A 99 -19.15 9.61 8.74
N VAL A 100 -20.24 8.89 8.46
CA VAL A 100 -20.42 7.50 8.87
C VAL A 100 -19.36 6.60 8.24
N ARG A 101 -19.08 6.80 6.96
CA ARG A 101 -18.03 6.08 6.20
C ARG A 101 -16.61 6.40 6.68
N GLY A 102 -16.45 7.51 7.42
CA GLY A 102 -15.17 7.95 7.96
C GLY A 102 -14.25 8.59 6.93
N ARG A 103 -13.21 9.25 7.44
CA ARG A 103 -12.19 9.92 6.62
C ARG A 103 -10.87 9.19 6.72
N VAL A 104 -10.23 9.00 5.57
CA VAL A 104 -8.91 8.38 5.41
C VAL A 104 -7.90 9.45 5.04
N LEU A 105 -6.77 9.48 5.75
CA LEU A 105 -5.59 10.24 5.37
C LEU A 105 -4.54 9.27 4.82
N VAL A 106 -4.05 9.51 3.62
CA VAL A 106 -2.95 8.76 3.02
C VAL A 106 -1.72 9.65 2.97
N VAL A 107 -0.68 9.31 3.71
CA VAL A 107 0.59 10.03 3.79
C VAL A 107 1.63 9.25 3.00
N GLY A 108 2.14 9.85 1.92
CA GLY A 108 3.07 9.14 1.05
C GLY A 108 3.53 9.96 -0.14
N GLY A 109 4.07 9.23 -1.12
CA GLY A 109 4.43 9.75 -2.42
C GLY A 109 5.79 10.45 -2.43
N SER A 110 6.43 10.35 -3.58
CA SER A 110 7.73 10.93 -3.88
C SER A 110 7.85 11.09 -5.39
N HIS A 111 8.90 11.76 -5.86
CA HIS A 111 9.15 11.92 -7.30
C HIS A 111 9.23 10.58 -8.05
N ARG A 112 9.76 9.54 -7.40
CA ARG A 112 9.92 8.21 -8.00
C ARG A 112 8.62 7.40 -7.97
N TYR A 113 7.76 7.64 -6.98
CA TYR A 113 6.58 6.81 -6.73
C TYR A 113 5.29 7.63 -6.53
N PRO A 114 4.96 8.58 -7.43
CA PRO A 114 3.73 9.38 -7.30
C PRO A 114 2.46 8.54 -7.51
N GLY A 115 2.55 7.42 -8.26
CA GLY A 115 1.43 6.53 -8.51
C GLY A 115 0.96 5.75 -7.27
N ALA A 116 1.85 5.46 -6.31
CA ALA A 116 1.52 4.65 -5.14
C ALA A 116 0.43 5.30 -4.27
N ILE A 117 0.55 6.60 -4.01
CA ILE A 117 -0.46 7.37 -3.25
C ILE A 117 -1.80 7.47 -3.98
N LEU A 118 -1.80 7.59 -5.31
CA LEU A 118 -3.03 7.61 -6.09
C LEU A 118 -3.73 6.26 -6.05
N LEU A 119 -2.98 5.16 -6.20
CA LEU A 119 -3.53 3.80 -6.09
C LEU A 119 -4.11 3.54 -4.71
N ALA A 120 -3.37 3.85 -3.65
CA ALA A 120 -3.85 3.70 -2.28
C ALA A 120 -5.09 4.57 -1.99
N GLY A 121 -5.07 5.83 -2.43
CA GLY A 121 -6.19 6.75 -2.27
C GLY A 121 -7.45 6.28 -3.01
N ARG A 122 -7.30 5.87 -4.28
CA ARG A 122 -8.40 5.31 -5.09
C ARG A 122 -8.95 4.03 -4.49
N ALA A 123 -8.07 3.14 -4.03
CA ALA A 123 -8.49 1.90 -3.38
C ALA A 123 -9.28 2.17 -2.11
N ALA A 124 -8.88 3.16 -1.31
CA ALA A 124 -9.64 3.58 -0.14
C ALA A 124 -11.04 4.10 -0.51
N ALA A 125 -11.13 4.96 -1.53
CA ALA A 125 -12.41 5.48 -2.03
C ALA A 125 -13.31 4.35 -2.58
N ARG A 126 -12.76 3.47 -3.42
CA ARG A 126 -13.46 2.30 -4.00
C ARG A 126 -13.89 1.29 -2.92
N SER A 127 -13.16 1.21 -1.81
CA SER A 127 -13.50 0.36 -0.66
C SER A 127 -14.55 0.98 0.27
N GLY A 128 -15.01 2.19 -0.04
CA GLY A 128 -16.17 2.82 0.60
C GLY A 128 -15.84 3.84 1.69
N ALA A 129 -14.60 4.35 1.75
CA ALA A 129 -14.27 5.52 2.56
C ALA A 129 -15.14 6.73 2.17
N GLY A 130 -15.50 7.57 3.13
CA GLY A 130 -16.37 8.72 2.90
C GLY A 130 -15.65 9.93 2.31
N VAL A 131 -14.45 10.20 2.82
CA VAL A 131 -13.54 11.22 2.30
C VAL A 131 -12.13 10.65 2.34
N VAL A 132 -11.38 10.84 1.26
CA VAL A 132 -9.96 10.46 1.18
C VAL A 132 -9.15 11.73 0.95
N THR A 133 -8.15 11.93 1.81
CA THR A 133 -7.19 13.02 1.70
C THR A 133 -5.79 12.44 1.50
N ILE A 134 -5.13 12.84 0.42
CA ILE A 134 -3.71 12.55 0.18
C ILE A 134 -2.89 13.69 0.75
N ALA A 135 -2.00 13.37 1.68
CA ALA A 135 -0.96 14.26 2.15
C ALA A 135 0.40 13.82 1.58
N ALA A 136 0.95 14.66 0.73
CA ALA A 136 2.24 14.44 0.08
C ALA A 136 2.98 15.77 0.02
N GLY A 137 4.27 15.73 -0.33
CA GLY A 137 5.03 16.95 -0.61
C GLY A 137 4.32 17.81 -1.67
N ARG A 138 4.38 19.13 -1.53
CA ARG A 138 3.67 20.08 -2.41
C ARG A 138 3.89 19.78 -3.89
N SER A 139 5.14 19.54 -4.32
CA SER A 139 5.43 19.26 -5.73
C SER A 139 4.77 17.96 -6.21
N ILE A 140 4.59 16.98 -5.32
CA ILE A 140 3.91 15.72 -5.63
C ILE A 140 2.40 15.95 -5.73
N VAL A 141 1.80 16.74 -4.84
CA VAL A 141 0.39 17.12 -4.94
C VAL A 141 0.11 17.81 -6.27
N GLU A 142 0.92 18.79 -6.65
CA GLU A 142 0.78 19.51 -7.92
C GLU A 142 0.90 18.57 -9.13
N MET A 143 1.76 17.55 -9.06
CA MET A 143 1.91 16.54 -10.10
C MET A 143 0.67 15.64 -10.26
N VAL A 144 -0.01 15.29 -9.16
CA VAL A 144 -1.07 14.27 -9.17
C VAL A 144 -2.50 14.83 -9.04
N ALA A 145 -2.67 16.10 -8.68
CA ALA A 145 -3.98 16.68 -8.37
C ALA A 145 -5.00 16.56 -9.51
N GLY A 146 -4.55 16.61 -10.76
CA GLY A 146 -5.42 16.47 -11.94
C GLY A 146 -5.80 15.03 -12.31
N GLN A 147 -5.24 14.02 -11.64
CA GLN A 147 -5.40 12.61 -12.01
C GLN A 147 -6.69 12.00 -11.45
N ASP A 148 -7.21 12.49 -10.33
CA ASP A 148 -8.44 11.96 -9.75
C ASP A 148 -9.23 13.04 -8.98
N PRO A 149 -10.39 13.47 -9.50
CA PRO A 149 -11.21 14.49 -8.84
C PRO A 149 -11.95 13.98 -7.59
N ASN A 150 -11.94 12.67 -7.32
CA ASN A 150 -12.60 12.08 -6.15
C ASN A 150 -11.74 12.14 -4.88
N LEU A 151 -10.48 12.56 -5.01
CA LEU A 151 -9.53 12.67 -3.91
C LEU A 151 -9.34 14.14 -3.51
N THR A 152 -9.13 14.38 -2.22
CA THR A 152 -8.70 15.68 -1.72
C THR A 152 -7.21 15.65 -1.44
N PHE A 153 -6.55 16.80 -1.49
CA PHE A 153 -5.10 16.89 -1.36
C PHE A 153 -4.70 17.87 -0.26
N PHE A 154 -3.64 17.53 0.48
CA PHE A 154 -3.06 18.33 1.54
C PHE A 154 -1.55 18.48 1.28
N PRO A 155 -1.11 19.56 0.64
CA PRO A 155 0.30 19.76 0.32
C PRO A 155 1.11 20.01 1.60
N LEU A 156 2.11 19.16 1.83
CA LEU A 156 3.05 19.25 2.94
C LEU A 156 4.24 20.14 2.57
N ALA A 157 4.84 20.76 3.59
CA ALA A 157 6.09 21.48 3.43
C ALA A 157 7.21 20.52 3.01
N GLU A 158 8.09 21.01 2.14
CA GLU A 158 9.20 20.26 1.55
C GLU A 158 10.52 20.94 1.88
N VAL A 159 11.58 20.13 2.03
CA VAL A 159 12.96 20.67 2.08
C VAL A 159 13.44 21.00 0.66
N GLN A 160 13.06 20.14 -0.29
CA GLN A 160 13.27 20.27 -1.72
C GLN A 160 12.14 19.50 -2.42
N PRO A 161 11.85 19.75 -3.70
CA PRO A 161 10.74 19.09 -4.39
C PRO A 161 10.71 17.57 -4.15
N GLY A 162 9.57 17.07 -3.66
CA GLY A 162 9.26 15.67 -3.37
C GLY A 162 10.06 15.04 -2.23
N LEU A 163 10.72 15.86 -1.41
CA LEU A 163 11.25 15.47 -0.10
C LEU A 163 10.50 16.25 0.98
N ILE A 164 9.60 15.56 1.68
CA ILE A 164 8.81 16.11 2.76
C ILE A 164 9.72 16.53 3.92
N ALA A 165 9.52 17.74 4.43
CA ALA A 165 10.24 18.21 5.60
C ALA A 165 9.79 17.48 6.86
N THR A 166 10.72 17.09 7.74
CA THR A 166 10.39 16.46 9.03
C THR A 166 9.38 17.27 9.84
N GLY A 167 9.53 18.61 9.85
CA GLY A 167 8.60 19.53 10.51
C GLY A 167 7.18 19.54 9.93
N ALA A 168 6.97 19.03 8.72
CA ALA A 168 5.65 18.93 8.10
C ALA A 168 4.70 17.99 8.87
N ALA A 169 5.24 17.08 9.71
CA ALA A 169 4.43 16.25 10.60
C ALA A 169 3.55 17.08 11.56
N ALA A 170 3.98 18.30 11.91
CA ALA A 170 3.18 19.22 12.72
C ALA A 170 1.93 19.71 11.96
N GLN A 171 2.00 19.88 10.63
CA GLN A 171 0.86 20.27 9.79
C GLN A 171 -0.25 19.20 9.79
N LEU A 172 0.11 17.93 10.05
CA LEU A 172 -0.83 16.82 10.11
C LEU A 172 -1.49 16.64 11.48
N SER A 173 -0.93 17.22 12.54
CA SER A 173 -1.42 17.04 13.93
C SER A 173 -2.89 17.45 14.09
N THR A 174 -3.30 18.59 13.53
CA THR A 174 -4.69 19.06 13.57
C THR A 174 -5.64 18.13 12.82
N LEU A 175 -5.23 17.63 11.64
CA LEU A 175 -6.06 16.69 10.86
C LEU A 175 -6.28 15.37 11.61
N LEU A 176 -5.21 14.84 12.19
CA LEU A 176 -5.20 13.58 12.94
C LEU A 176 -5.98 13.66 14.26
N SER A 177 -6.16 14.86 14.82
CA SER A 177 -6.85 15.04 16.11
C SER A 177 -8.37 15.05 16.00
N ASP A 178 -8.94 15.59 14.91
CA ASP A 178 -10.39 15.87 14.86
C ASP A 178 -11.19 15.01 13.88
N LYS A 179 -10.66 14.72 12.70
CA LYS A 179 -11.49 14.32 11.54
C LYS A 179 -11.10 13.00 10.89
N ILE A 180 -9.84 12.59 11.03
CA ILE A 180 -9.31 11.39 10.39
C ILE A 180 -9.56 10.18 11.28
N ARG A 181 -10.28 9.18 10.75
CA ARG A 181 -10.53 7.91 11.45
C ARG A 181 -9.49 6.84 11.14
N ALA A 182 -8.88 6.90 9.95
CA ALA A 182 -7.78 6.03 9.59
C ALA A 182 -6.66 6.78 8.88
N LEU A 183 -5.43 6.46 9.26
CA LEU A 183 -4.21 6.91 8.62
C LEU A 183 -3.59 5.73 7.86
N LEU A 184 -3.19 5.94 6.61
CA LEU A 184 -2.26 5.08 5.90
C LEU A 184 -0.97 5.85 5.67
N VAL A 185 0.17 5.36 6.15
CA VAL A 185 1.47 5.99 5.94
C VAL A 185 2.44 5.03 5.28
N GLY A 186 3.16 5.53 4.28
CA GLY A 186 4.26 4.79 3.66
C GLY A 186 4.22 4.61 2.14
N PRO A 187 3.06 4.42 1.47
CA PRO A 187 3.02 4.21 0.02
C PRO A 187 3.83 5.25 -0.76
N GLY A 188 4.95 4.82 -1.34
CA GLY A 188 5.80 5.63 -2.19
C GLY A 188 6.56 6.79 -1.54
N LEU A 189 6.77 6.82 -0.21
CA LEU A 189 7.57 7.88 0.43
C LEU A 189 9.02 7.92 -0.08
N ALA A 190 9.55 6.79 -0.54
CA ALA A 190 10.97 6.55 -0.77
C ALA A 190 11.82 6.80 0.49
N HIS A 191 13.11 6.51 0.42
CA HIS A 191 14.05 6.87 1.49
C HIS A 191 14.90 8.07 1.08
N ALA A 192 15.00 9.03 1.99
CA ALA A 192 15.87 10.19 1.93
C ALA A 192 16.11 10.72 3.35
N ALA A 193 17.11 11.58 3.53
CA ALA A 193 17.39 12.23 4.81
C ALA A 193 16.14 12.94 5.37
N GLY A 194 15.82 12.71 6.64
CA GLY A 194 14.64 13.28 7.31
C GLY A 194 13.34 12.49 7.13
N THR A 195 13.30 11.48 6.26
CA THR A 195 12.08 10.70 5.98
C THR A 195 11.70 9.81 7.15
N ASP A 196 12.68 9.18 7.80
CA ASP A 196 12.42 8.26 8.91
C ASP A 196 11.90 9.06 10.13
N GLU A 197 12.52 10.21 10.41
CA GLU A 197 12.08 11.15 11.44
C GLU A 197 10.68 11.70 11.17
N PHE A 198 10.36 12.00 9.90
CA PHE A 198 9.03 12.42 9.49
C PHE A 198 8.00 11.32 9.79
N VAL A 199 8.25 10.07 9.39
CA VAL A 199 7.35 8.94 9.66
C VAL A 199 7.14 8.75 11.16
N VAL A 200 8.22 8.76 11.96
CA VAL A 200 8.14 8.65 13.42
C VAL A 200 7.31 9.77 14.02
N ALA A 201 7.50 11.02 13.57
CA ALA A 201 6.73 12.16 14.05
C ALA A 201 5.23 12.04 13.69
N VAL A 202 4.90 11.57 12.48
CA VAL A 202 3.52 11.30 12.07
C VAL A 202 2.87 10.24 12.96
N LEU A 203 3.56 9.12 13.21
CA LEU A 203 3.04 8.02 14.02
C LEU A 203 2.77 8.45 15.47
N ARG A 204 3.67 9.23 16.07
CA ARG A 204 3.49 9.79 17.43
C ARG A 204 2.27 10.71 17.54
N ASN A 205 1.90 11.38 16.46
CA ASN A 205 0.74 12.28 16.39
C ASN A 205 -0.57 11.56 16.06
N ALA A 206 -0.54 10.29 15.64
CA ALA A 206 -1.71 9.56 15.13
C ALA A 206 -2.53 8.81 16.19
N LYS A 207 -2.48 9.22 17.47
CA LYS A 207 -3.10 8.49 18.60
C LYS A 207 -4.61 8.29 18.47
N GLY A 208 -5.31 9.21 17.80
CA GLY A 208 -6.77 9.20 17.62
C GLY A 208 -7.27 8.33 16.46
N ALA A 209 -6.40 8.00 15.50
CA ALA A 209 -6.77 7.25 14.29
C ALA A 209 -6.41 5.76 14.41
N THR A 210 -7.00 4.91 13.57
CA THR A 210 -6.47 3.57 13.31
C THR A 210 -5.38 3.71 12.25
N THR A 211 -4.17 3.22 12.51
CA THR A 211 -3.01 3.53 11.68
C THR A 211 -2.55 2.30 10.92
N VAL A 212 -2.47 2.42 9.59
CA VAL A 212 -1.90 1.42 8.69
C VAL A 212 -0.51 1.90 8.28
N VAL A 213 0.50 1.07 8.50
CA VAL A 213 1.87 1.33 8.05
C VAL A 213 2.21 0.31 6.98
N ASP A 214 2.56 0.79 5.80
CA ASP A 214 2.91 -0.04 4.65
C ASP A 214 4.22 0.45 4.00
N ALA A 215 4.81 -0.38 3.13
CA ALA A 215 5.89 0.02 2.23
C ALA A 215 7.03 0.80 2.92
N ASP A 216 7.31 2.02 2.46
CA ASP A 216 8.40 2.83 2.99
C ASP A 216 8.20 3.29 4.43
N GLY A 217 6.95 3.31 4.91
CA GLY A 217 6.67 3.49 6.34
C GLY A 217 7.20 2.32 7.18
N LEU A 218 7.06 1.08 6.68
CA LEU A 218 7.63 -0.10 7.34
C LEU A 218 9.17 -0.09 7.24
N ASN A 219 9.72 0.35 6.12
CA ASN A 219 11.16 0.48 5.96
C ASN A 219 11.76 1.54 6.91
N ALA A 220 11.06 2.66 7.13
CA ALA A 220 11.44 3.68 8.10
C ALA A 220 11.42 3.14 9.54
N LEU A 221 10.39 2.38 9.90
CA LEU A 221 10.34 1.69 11.20
C LEU A 221 11.51 0.72 11.37
N ALA A 222 11.83 -0.08 10.35
CA ALA A 222 12.95 -1.03 10.43
C ALA A 222 14.33 -0.38 10.63
N ARG A 223 14.48 0.90 10.29
CA ARG A 223 15.70 1.70 10.54
C ARG A 223 15.64 2.53 11.83
N THR A 224 14.49 2.56 12.50
CA THR A 224 14.28 3.31 13.74
C THR A 224 14.58 2.40 14.94
N GLU A 225 15.43 2.88 15.85
CA GLU A 225 15.67 2.20 17.12
C GLU A 225 14.41 2.19 17.99
N ASP A 226 14.12 1.05 18.61
CA ASP A 226 12.91 0.83 19.43
C ASP A 226 11.62 1.32 18.76
N TRP A 227 11.51 1.11 17.45
CA TRP A 227 10.36 1.53 16.65
C TRP A 227 8.99 1.06 17.18
N PRO A 228 8.82 -0.08 17.90
CA PRO A 228 7.52 -0.42 18.45
C PRO A 228 6.99 0.62 19.44
N SER A 229 7.87 1.34 20.15
CA SER A 229 7.49 2.38 21.11
C SER A 229 6.86 3.62 20.46
N VAL A 230 7.10 3.85 19.16
CA VAL A 230 6.57 5.01 18.45
C VAL A 230 5.20 4.76 17.81
N LEU A 231 4.72 3.52 17.85
CA LEU A 231 3.45 3.15 17.23
C LEU A 231 2.26 3.69 18.06
N PRO A 232 1.26 4.30 17.42
CA PRO A 232 0.01 4.61 18.09
C PRO A 232 -0.77 3.32 18.41
N PRO A 233 -1.77 3.39 19.30
CA PRO A 233 -2.72 2.31 19.49
C PRO A 233 -3.42 1.95 18.18
N ARG A 234 -3.88 0.69 18.06
CA ARG A 234 -4.63 0.20 16.89
C ARG A 234 -3.82 0.29 15.58
N THR A 235 -2.51 0.07 15.66
CA THR A 235 -1.65 -0.03 14.48
C THR A 235 -1.85 -1.37 13.75
N ILE A 236 -1.95 -1.29 12.41
CA ILE A 236 -1.93 -2.38 11.46
C ILE A 236 -0.64 -2.26 10.65
N LEU A 237 0.20 -3.30 10.64
CA LEU A 237 1.38 -3.37 9.78
C LEU A 237 1.09 -4.34 8.63
N THR A 238 1.44 -3.96 7.40
CA THR A 238 1.18 -4.78 6.20
C THR A 238 2.43 -5.28 5.48
N PRO A 239 3.44 -5.85 6.16
CA PRO A 239 4.68 -6.22 5.49
C PRO A 239 4.53 -7.41 4.55
N HIS A 240 5.23 -7.38 3.42
CA HIS A 240 5.63 -8.61 2.72
C HIS A 240 6.84 -9.26 3.40
N ASP A 241 7.28 -10.43 2.92
CA ASP A 241 8.35 -11.20 3.59
C ASP A 241 9.65 -10.42 3.80
N GLY A 242 10.13 -9.71 2.77
CA GLY A 242 11.30 -8.82 2.89
C GLY A 242 11.15 -7.70 3.93
N GLU A 243 10.01 -7.03 4.01
CA GLU A 243 9.74 -5.98 5.00
C GLU A 243 9.66 -6.56 6.42
N ALA A 244 8.97 -7.70 6.58
CA ALA A 244 8.87 -8.39 7.86
C ALA A 244 10.23 -8.90 8.34
N ALA A 245 11.10 -9.33 7.43
CA ALA A 245 12.46 -9.73 7.76
C ALA A 245 13.29 -8.56 8.28
N ARG A 246 13.19 -7.39 7.64
CA ARG A 246 13.84 -6.15 8.11
C ARG A 246 13.35 -5.72 9.48
N LEU A 247 12.02 -5.70 9.70
CA LEU A 247 11.42 -5.31 10.98
C LEU A 247 11.79 -6.25 12.14
N SER A 248 11.88 -7.55 11.88
CA SER A 248 12.13 -8.57 12.90
C SER A 248 13.62 -8.89 13.10
N GLY A 249 14.49 -8.51 12.15
CA GLY A 249 15.87 -8.96 12.09
C GLY A 249 16.01 -10.47 11.88
N ARG A 250 14.97 -11.13 11.33
CA ARG A 250 14.88 -12.60 11.20
C ARG A 250 14.40 -12.98 9.80
N VAL A 251 14.75 -14.18 9.37
CA VAL A 251 14.18 -14.76 8.13
C VAL A 251 12.73 -15.16 8.39
N VAL A 252 11.82 -14.79 7.49
CA VAL A 252 10.42 -15.22 7.53
C VAL A 252 10.34 -16.70 7.13
N PRO A 253 9.82 -17.59 7.99
CA PRO A 253 9.66 -19.00 7.64
C PRO A 253 8.61 -19.20 6.55
N LYS A 254 8.74 -20.31 5.82
CA LYS A 254 7.70 -20.80 4.89
C LYS A 254 6.69 -21.69 5.62
N ASP A 255 5.61 -22.02 4.92
CA ASP A 255 4.61 -23.02 5.31
C ASP A 255 3.99 -22.76 6.70
N THR A 256 3.71 -23.82 7.47
CA THR A 256 3.03 -23.74 8.77
C THR A 256 3.78 -22.90 9.80
N ALA A 257 5.11 -22.81 9.71
CA ALA A 257 5.93 -21.99 10.60
C ALA A 257 5.74 -20.48 10.37
N ARG A 258 5.23 -20.08 9.19
CA ARG A 258 4.87 -18.69 8.86
C ARG A 258 3.83 -18.13 9.81
N VAL A 259 2.81 -18.92 10.14
CA VAL A 259 1.72 -18.51 11.04
C VAL A 259 2.25 -18.21 12.43
N ALA A 260 3.01 -19.15 13.00
CA ALA A 260 3.60 -18.99 14.32
C ALA A 260 4.60 -17.81 14.36
N PHE A 261 5.29 -17.52 13.24
CA PHE A 261 6.11 -16.32 13.12
C PHE A 261 5.26 -15.05 13.21
N ALA A 262 4.21 -14.93 12.39
CA ALA A 262 3.34 -13.76 12.38
C ALA A 262 2.69 -13.50 13.75
N GLU A 263 2.20 -14.55 14.41
CA GLU A 263 1.58 -14.46 15.74
C GLU A 263 2.55 -13.92 16.80
N ARG A 264 3.79 -14.43 16.81
CA ARG A 264 4.82 -13.95 17.73
C ARG A 264 5.15 -12.48 17.49
N GLN A 265 5.31 -12.09 16.23
CA GLN A 265 5.65 -10.71 15.89
C GLN A 265 4.50 -9.76 16.23
N ALA A 266 3.25 -10.11 15.91
CA ALA A 266 2.08 -9.32 16.27
C ALA A 266 1.93 -9.13 17.78
N ALA A 267 2.11 -10.21 18.56
CA ALA A 267 2.08 -10.15 20.01
C ALA A 267 3.23 -9.32 20.59
N GLN A 268 4.45 -9.47 20.05
CA GLN A 268 5.64 -8.75 20.52
C GLN A 268 5.54 -7.25 20.25
N TRP A 269 5.03 -6.86 19.07
CA TRP A 269 4.91 -5.47 18.67
C TRP A 269 3.60 -4.83 19.12
N ASN A 270 2.67 -5.60 19.66
CA ASN A 270 1.33 -5.18 20.05
C ASN A 270 0.55 -4.52 18.89
N VAL A 271 0.54 -5.18 17.73
CA VAL A 271 -0.09 -4.71 16.50
C VAL A 271 -1.02 -5.76 15.91
N THR A 272 -1.87 -5.33 14.98
CA THR A 272 -2.39 -6.25 13.95
C THR A 272 -1.35 -6.38 12.84
N LEU A 273 -0.95 -7.60 12.51
CA LEU A 273 0.01 -7.88 11.46
C LEU A 273 -0.68 -8.55 10.27
N VAL A 274 -0.48 -8.01 9.08
CA VAL A 274 -0.85 -8.60 7.79
C VAL A 274 0.44 -9.01 7.08
N LEU A 275 0.85 -10.26 7.24
CA LEU A 275 2.05 -10.80 6.61
C LEU A 275 1.71 -11.27 5.18
N LYS A 276 1.90 -10.36 4.22
CA LYS A 276 1.55 -10.53 2.80
C LYS A 276 2.40 -11.62 2.14
N GLY A 277 1.77 -12.44 1.30
CA GLY A 277 2.40 -13.48 0.49
C GLY A 277 1.34 -14.29 -0.25
N ALA A 278 1.75 -15.35 -0.96
CA ALA A 278 0.82 -16.29 -1.59
C ALA A 278 -0.21 -16.85 -0.59
N VAL A 279 0.27 -17.11 0.64
CA VAL A 279 -0.57 -17.29 1.83
C VAL A 279 -0.41 -16.07 2.73
N THR A 280 -1.48 -15.30 2.87
CA THR A 280 -1.47 -14.10 3.72
C THR A 280 -1.98 -14.44 5.11
N VAL A 281 -1.21 -14.06 6.14
CA VAL A 281 -1.58 -14.27 7.55
C VAL A 281 -1.99 -12.95 8.17
N VAL A 282 -3.16 -12.90 8.82
CA VAL A 282 -3.68 -11.71 9.51
C VAL A 282 -3.88 -12.04 10.98
N THR A 283 -3.13 -11.41 11.88
CA THR A 283 -3.16 -11.76 13.31
C THR A 283 -2.92 -10.58 14.23
N ASP A 284 -3.55 -10.60 15.42
CA ASP A 284 -3.27 -9.67 16.53
C ASP A 284 -2.42 -10.35 17.63
N GLY A 285 -1.86 -11.53 17.33
CA GLY A 285 -1.11 -12.36 18.28
C GLY A 285 -2.00 -13.19 19.21
N LYS A 286 -3.32 -13.05 19.14
CA LYS A 286 -4.31 -13.84 19.92
C LYS A 286 -5.27 -14.61 19.01
N ARG A 287 -5.72 -13.96 17.93
CA ARG A 287 -6.56 -14.53 16.87
C ARG A 287 -5.85 -14.38 15.55
N THR A 288 -5.94 -15.42 14.75
CA THR A 288 -5.24 -15.51 13.48
C THR A 288 -6.18 -15.97 12.39
N TYR A 289 -6.17 -15.25 11.28
CA TYR A 289 -6.83 -15.62 10.04
C TYR A 289 -5.77 -15.95 8.97
N VAL A 290 -6.06 -16.96 8.15
CA VAL A 290 -5.17 -17.39 7.06
C VAL A 290 -5.93 -17.32 5.74
N HIS A 291 -5.47 -16.48 4.83
CA HIS A 291 -5.97 -16.42 3.47
C HIS A 291 -5.03 -17.22 2.56
N ASP A 292 -5.44 -18.46 2.29
CA ASP A 292 -4.74 -19.40 1.40
C ASP A 292 -5.47 -19.47 0.05
N ALA A 293 -5.32 -18.40 -0.74
CA ALA A 293 -5.84 -18.32 -2.09
C ALA A 293 -4.80 -17.63 -2.98
N PRO A 294 -3.71 -18.34 -3.35
CA PRO A 294 -2.66 -17.77 -4.19
C PRO A 294 -3.23 -17.24 -5.50
N ASN A 295 -2.83 -16.03 -5.87
CA ASN A 295 -3.32 -15.38 -7.09
C ASN A 295 -2.23 -14.56 -7.77
N PRO A 296 -1.67 -15.06 -8.90
CA PRO A 296 -0.64 -14.35 -9.65
C PRO A 296 -1.05 -12.96 -10.15
N THR A 297 -2.35 -12.71 -10.41
CA THR A 297 -2.83 -11.38 -10.85
C THR A 297 -2.58 -10.28 -9.82
N LEU A 298 -2.42 -10.63 -8.55
CA LEU A 298 -2.11 -9.69 -7.47
C LEU A 298 -0.61 -9.50 -7.27
N SER A 299 0.24 -10.22 -8.01
CA SER A 299 1.70 -10.22 -7.86
C SER A 299 2.34 -9.16 -8.77
N ILE A 300 1.83 -7.93 -8.70
CA ILE A 300 2.25 -6.78 -9.51
C ILE A 300 2.53 -5.57 -8.62
N GLY A 301 3.35 -4.64 -9.12
CA GLY A 301 3.56 -3.34 -8.47
C GLY A 301 2.24 -2.58 -8.29
N GLY A 302 2.01 -2.00 -7.12
CA GLY A 302 0.80 -1.25 -6.78
C GLY A 302 -0.35 -2.07 -6.16
N SER A 303 -0.28 -3.40 -6.22
CA SER A 303 -1.25 -4.29 -5.53
C SER A 303 -1.23 -4.09 -4.01
N GLY A 304 -0.04 -3.96 -3.42
CA GLY A 304 0.12 -3.63 -1.99
C GLY A 304 -0.51 -2.29 -1.60
N ASP A 305 -0.33 -1.26 -2.44
CA ASP A 305 -0.93 0.07 -2.23
C ASP A 305 -2.47 -0.03 -2.22
N ALA A 306 -3.03 -0.83 -3.14
CA ALA A 306 -4.47 -1.08 -3.19
C ALA A 306 -4.98 -1.77 -1.92
N LEU A 307 -4.25 -2.80 -1.43
CA LEU A 307 -4.56 -3.45 -0.16
C LEU A 307 -4.49 -2.46 1.02
N GLY A 308 -3.42 -1.66 1.13
CA GLY A 308 -3.26 -0.66 2.19
C GLY A 308 -4.42 0.34 2.22
N GLY A 309 -4.84 0.84 1.04
CA GLY A 309 -5.99 1.71 0.90
C GLY A 309 -7.30 1.05 1.35
N ALA A 310 -7.53 -0.21 0.98
CA ALA A 310 -8.70 -0.98 1.40
C ALA A 310 -8.75 -1.21 2.92
N VAL A 311 -7.61 -1.56 3.53
CA VAL A 311 -7.48 -1.69 5.00
C VAL A 311 -7.86 -0.38 5.68
N ALA A 312 -7.30 0.74 5.21
CA ALA A 312 -7.57 2.06 5.78
C ALA A 312 -9.04 2.47 5.65
N ALA A 313 -9.70 2.16 4.53
CA ALA A 313 -11.13 2.43 4.35
C ALA A 313 -12.01 1.64 5.33
N PHE A 314 -11.75 0.35 5.53
CA PHE A 314 -12.50 -0.44 6.49
C PHE A 314 -12.24 -0.02 7.93
N ALA A 315 -11.00 0.36 8.25
CA ALA A 315 -10.68 0.97 9.55
C ALA A 315 -11.43 2.31 9.75
N ALA A 316 -11.51 3.17 8.74
CA ALA A 316 -12.23 4.44 8.83
C ALA A 316 -13.75 4.26 9.04
N ARG A 317 -14.32 3.16 8.54
CA ARG A 317 -15.70 2.75 8.79
C ARG A 317 -15.95 2.26 10.22
N GLY A 318 -14.92 2.17 11.06
CA GLY A 318 -15.02 1.80 12.48
C GLY A 318 -14.81 0.32 12.76
N LEU A 319 -14.34 -0.48 11.79
CA LEU A 319 -13.98 -1.87 12.07
C LEU A 319 -12.74 -1.91 12.98
N ALA A 320 -12.73 -2.86 13.91
CA ALA A 320 -11.54 -3.15 14.72
C ALA A 320 -10.36 -3.52 13.81
N PRO A 321 -9.09 -3.24 14.19
CA PRO A 321 -7.93 -3.42 13.33
C PRO A 321 -7.82 -4.80 12.67
N LEU A 322 -7.97 -5.88 13.45
CA LEU A 322 -7.96 -7.25 12.94
C LEU A 322 -9.08 -7.51 11.93
N ALA A 323 -10.28 -6.99 12.19
CA ALA A 323 -11.45 -7.15 11.32
C ALA A 323 -11.31 -6.35 10.02
N ALA A 324 -10.79 -5.12 10.09
CA ALA A 324 -10.51 -4.28 8.94
C ALA A 324 -9.45 -4.94 8.03
N ALA A 325 -8.37 -5.43 8.62
CA ALA A 325 -7.31 -6.15 7.91
C ALA A 325 -7.83 -7.43 7.24
N ALA A 326 -8.57 -8.26 7.97
CA ALA A 326 -9.14 -9.50 7.45
C ALA A 326 -10.13 -9.24 6.30
N ALA A 327 -11.06 -8.28 6.47
CA ALA A 327 -11.99 -7.92 5.41
C ALA A 327 -11.26 -7.40 4.15
N ALA A 328 -10.23 -6.56 4.32
CA ALA A 328 -9.45 -6.01 3.21
C ALA A 328 -8.67 -7.08 2.46
N VAL A 329 -7.98 -7.98 3.16
CA VAL A 329 -7.24 -9.08 2.53
C VAL A 329 -8.16 -9.97 1.70
N TRP A 330 -9.32 -10.34 2.23
CA TRP A 330 -10.28 -11.16 1.50
C TRP A 330 -10.87 -10.42 0.30
N VAL A 331 -11.29 -9.16 0.46
CA VAL A 331 -11.88 -8.36 -0.64
C VAL A 331 -10.86 -8.12 -1.74
N HIS A 332 -9.60 -7.83 -1.39
CA HIS A 332 -8.50 -7.68 -2.32
C HIS A 332 -8.18 -8.99 -3.05
N GLY A 333 -8.08 -10.11 -2.32
CA GLY A 333 -7.94 -11.46 -2.88
C GLY A 333 -9.05 -11.80 -3.87
N ARG A 334 -10.29 -11.49 -3.50
CA ARG A 334 -11.46 -11.69 -4.35
C ARG A 334 -11.47 -10.79 -5.58
N ALA A 335 -11.05 -9.53 -5.47
CA ALA A 335 -10.91 -8.63 -6.60
C ALA A 335 -9.92 -9.19 -7.63
N GLY A 336 -8.76 -9.67 -7.17
CA GLY A 336 -7.81 -10.39 -8.03
C GLY A 336 -8.43 -11.64 -8.67
N ALA A 337 -9.20 -12.43 -7.92
CA ALA A 337 -9.80 -13.65 -8.47
C ALA A 337 -10.84 -13.34 -9.56
N LEU A 338 -11.57 -12.23 -9.43
CA LEU A 338 -12.50 -11.76 -10.46
C LEU A 338 -11.76 -11.32 -11.72
N LEU A 339 -10.63 -10.63 -11.58
CA LEU A 339 -9.79 -10.24 -12.72
C LEU A 339 -9.17 -11.45 -13.41
N ALA A 340 -8.65 -12.41 -12.64
CA ALA A 340 -8.09 -13.64 -13.19
C ALA A 340 -9.10 -14.38 -14.07
N ALA A 341 -10.37 -14.40 -13.68
CA ALA A 341 -11.45 -15.00 -14.47
C ALA A 341 -11.83 -14.18 -15.73
N GLU A 342 -11.50 -12.89 -15.77
CA GLU A 342 -11.86 -11.96 -16.85
C GLU A 342 -10.76 -11.88 -17.93
N ILE A 343 -9.51 -11.73 -17.51
CA ILE A 343 -8.37 -11.45 -18.40
C ILE A 343 -7.27 -12.51 -18.35
N GLY A 344 -7.40 -13.52 -17.49
CA GLY A 344 -6.36 -14.51 -17.21
C GLY A 344 -5.39 -14.08 -16.11
N GLU A 345 -4.33 -14.88 -15.91
CA GLU A 345 -3.39 -14.72 -14.78
C GLU A 345 -2.31 -13.65 -14.99
N SER A 346 -2.22 -13.06 -16.18
CA SER A 346 -1.20 -12.07 -16.56
C SER A 346 -1.83 -10.90 -17.31
N GLY A 347 -1.25 -9.70 -17.14
CA GLY A 347 -1.70 -8.46 -17.79
C GLY A 347 -2.57 -7.55 -16.94
N ALA A 348 -2.89 -7.94 -15.71
CA ALA A 348 -3.60 -7.08 -14.76
C ALA A 348 -2.74 -5.87 -14.36
N LEU A 349 -3.37 -4.69 -14.28
CA LEU A 349 -2.80 -3.49 -13.68
C LEU A 349 -3.34 -3.29 -12.26
N ALA A 350 -2.59 -2.56 -11.43
CA ALA A 350 -3.07 -2.22 -10.08
C ALA A 350 -4.36 -1.39 -10.11
N THR A 351 -4.56 -0.58 -11.15
CA THR A 351 -5.83 0.13 -11.38
C THR A 351 -7.00 -0.83 -11.60
N ASP A 352 -6.77 -1.94 -12.29
CA ASP A 352 -7.81 -2.95 -12.52
C ASP A 352 -8.20 -3.62 -11.20
N ILE A 353 -7.23 -3.90 -10.33
CA ILE A 353 -7.47 -4.40 -8.96
C ILE A 353 -8.35 -3.42 -8.20
N VAL A 354 -8.01 -2.13 -8.23
CA VAL A 354 -8.78 -1.06 -7.59
C VAL A 354 -10.20 -0.97 -8.13
N ASP A 355 -10.40 -1.08 -9.44
CA ASP A 355 -11.72 -1.06 -10.08
C ASP A 355 -12.52 -2.35 -9.86
N ALA A 356 -11.85 -3.46 -9.51
CA ALA A 356 -12.50 -4.71 -9.12
C ALA A 356 -12.95 -4.73 -7.64
N LEU A 357 -12.41 -3.87 -6.76
CA LEU A 357 -12.79 -3.82 -5.33
C LEU A 357 -14.31 -3.68 -5.10
N PRO A 358 -15.05 -2.77 -5.78
CA PRO A 358 -16.50 -2.66 -5.61
C PRO A 358 -17.26 -3.93 -6.04
N ARG A 359 -16.76 -4.66 -7.04
CA ARG A 359 -17.36 -5.92 -7.50
C ARG A 359 -17.20 -7.02 -6.44
N ALA A 360 -16.02 -7.13 -5.84
CA ALA A 360 -15.76 -8.03 -4.72
C ALA A 360 -16.62 -7.68 -3.49
N LEU A 361 -16.73 -6.39 -3.17
CA LEU A 361 -17.59 -5.88 -2.10
C LEU A 361 -19.06 -6.21 -2.33
N ARG A 362 -19.56 -6.03 -3.54
CA ARG A 362 -20.95 -6.37 -3.89
C ARG A 362 -21.22 -7.83 -3.57
N GLN A 363 -20.36 -8.75 -4.00
CA GLN A 363 -20.56 -10.19 -3.79
C GLN A 363 -20.65 -10.58 -2.31
N ILE A 364 -19.86 -9.93 -1.45
CA ILE A 364 -19.87 -10.25 -0.01
C ILE A 364 -20.99 -9.54 0.76
N LEU A 365 -21.46 -8.39 0.28
CA LEU A 365 -22.50 -7.61 0.94
C LEU A 365 -23.92 -7.99 0.48
N THR A 366 -24.10 -8.53 -0.72
CA THR A 366 -25.39 -9.09 -1.15
C THR A 366 -25.59 -10.48 -0.54
N SER A 367 -26.75 -10.71 0.08
CA SER A 367 -27.14 -12.04 0.59
C SER A 367 -27.26 -13.06 -0.57
N PRO A 368 -26.96 -14.35 -0.35
CA PRO A 368 -27.17 -15.42 -1.34
C PRO A 368 -28.66 -15.72 -1.59
N GLY A 369 -29.42 -14.72 -2.02
CA GLY A 369 -30.86 -14.78 -2.29
C GLY A 369 -31.40 -13.56 -3.04
N GLU A 370 -30.75 -12.40 -2.94
CA GLU A 370 -31.08 -11.23 -3.76
C GLU A 370 -30.33 -11.28 -5.08
N ARG A 371 -30.92 -11.94 -6.08
CA ARG A 371 -30.53 -11.64 -7.47
C ARG A 371 -30.84 -10.16 -7.70
N PRO A 372 -29.95 -9.38 -8.34
CA PRO A 372 -30.32 -8.06 -8.79
C PRO A 372 -31.48 -8.23 -9.76
N THR A 373 -32.65 -7.68 -9.43
CA THR A 373 -33.65 -7.35 -10.43
C THR A 373 -32.98 -6.39 -11.40
N ILE A 374 -32.45 -6.95 -12.50
CA ILE A 374 -32.21 -6.18 -13.70
C ILE A 374 -33.59 -5.65 -14.05
N ALA A 375 -33.84 -4.38 -13.72
CA ALA A 375 -34.99 -3.67 -14.24
C ALA A 375 -34.85 -3.77 -15.75
N ARG A 376 -35.61 -4.70 -16.35
CA ARG A 376 -35.81 -4.75 -17.79
C ARG A 376 -36.19 -3.34 -18.18
N ALA A 377 -35.31 -2.67 -18.90
CA ALA A 377 -35.63 -1.44 -19.59
C ALA A 377 -36.94 -1.71 -20.33
N ARG A 378 -38.03 -1.09 -19.87
CA ARG A 378 -39.29 -1.11 -20.60
C ARG A 378 -38.99 -0.38 -21.90
N SER A 379 -38.78 -1.16 -22.96
CA SER A 379 -38.87 -0.70 -24.33
C SER A 379 -40.26 -0.10 -24.52
N SER A 380 -40.37 1.22 -24.35
CA SER A 380 -41.49 1.99 -24.84
C SER A 380 -41.19 2.38 -26.29
N ALA A 381 -41.14 1.38 -27.17
CA ALA A 381 -41.27 1.61 -28.60
C ALA A 381 -42.72 2.00 -28.87
N THR A 382 -42.98 3.31 -28.97
CA THR A 382 -44.20 3.83 -29.59
C THR A 382 -43.88 4.04 -31.08
N PRO A 383 -44.57 3.38 -32.03
CA PRO A 383 -44.29 3.59 -33.44
C PRO A 383 -44.84 4.95 -33.86
N GLN A 384 -43.95 5.92 -34.09
CA GLN A 384 -44.33 7.16 -34.76
C GLN A 384 -44.71 6.83 -36.21
N ARG A 385 -46.00 6.97 -36.53
CA ARG A 385 -46.50 6.97 -37.91
C ARG A 385 -45.85 8.11 -38.68
N LEU A 386 -45.12 7.78 -39.74
CA LEU A 386 -44.69 8.72 -40.78
C LEU A 386 -45.91 9.48 -41.33
N ARG A 387 -46.00 10.77 -41.00
CA ARG A 387 -46.87 11.71 -41.70
C ARG A 387 -46.17 12.16 -42.98
N VAL A 388 -46.68 11.70 -44.11
CA VAL A 388 -46.36 12.21 -45.45
C VAL A 388 -46.74 13.68 -45.51
N VAL A 389 -45.75 14.58 -45.61
CA VAL A 389 -45.96 16.01 -45.88
C VAL A 389 -46.25 16.16 -47.36
N ARG A 390 -47.51 16.45 -47.71
CA ARG A 390 -47.91 16.90 -49.05
C ARG A 390 -47.53 18.37 -49.23
N SER A 391 -46.79 18.66 -50.29
CA SER A 391 -46.38 19.99 -50.74
C SER A 391 -47.59 20.82 -51.23
N PRO A 392 -47.72 22.11 -50.86
CA PRO A 392 -48.68 23.01 -51.49
C PRO A 392 -48.10 23.63 -52.78
N ARG A 393 -48.95 23.68 -53.80
CA ARG A 393 -48.74 24.24 -55.13
C ARG A 393 -48.36 25.73 -55.09
N ARG A 394 -47.38 26.11 -55.93
CA ARG A 394 -47.18 27.48 -56.42
C ARG A 394 -48.36 27.92 -57.29
N ALA A 395 -48.90 29.11 -57.04
CA ALA A 395 -49.65 29.89 -58.03
C ALA A 395 -49.39 31.39 -57.77
N ALA A 396 -49.34 32.13 -58.87
CA ALA A 396 -48.70 33.43 -59.07
C ALA A 396 -49.48 34.64 -58.53
N ARG A 397 -48.79 35.77 -58.33
CA ARG A 397 -49.14 37.09 -58.90
C ARG A 397 -48.03 38.14 -58.71
N ARG A 398 -47.91 39.00 -59.73
CA ARG A 398 -46.88 40.02 -60.02
C ARG A 398 -47.01 41.32 -59.18
N PRO A 399 -45.96 42.17 -59.15
CA PRO A 399 -45.89 43.37 -58.29
C PRO A 399 -46.55 44.62 -58.93
N ARG A 400 -46.79 45.63 -58.10
CA ARG A 400 -46.92 47.04 -58.53
C ARG A 400 -45.56 47.71 -58.50
#